data_AF-A0A024UCK8-F1
#
_entry.id   AF-A0A024UCK8-F1
#
_cell.length_a   1.000
_cell.length_b   1.000
_cell.length_c   1.000
_cell.angle_alpha   90.00
_cell.angle_beta   90.00
_cell.angle_gamma   90.00
#
_symmetry.space_group_name_H-M   'P 1'
#
loop_
_entity.id
_entity.type
_entity.pdbx_description
1 polymer ?
#
loop_
_entity_poly.entity_id
_entity_poly.type
_entity_poly.pdbx_seq_one_letter_code
_entity_poly.pdbx_strand_id
1 'polypeptide(L)'
;MRDMSEGTGIPLGSLHRALKAGTLQRRSTRIKPLLSDTNQEQRWFNADKNVRKVYLTAGEEPEQRAWSSKRFIPKVMFLAAVARPRHDPERDINVDGKIGIWPIVEFLPAVRSSRNRPAGSLVPTLVNLNAAVYRKYVITRVIPAIKLKFHTANNALYPSMTIQHPMVALPTLTLRGVSTNGWTFVVRCQRPNSPDLNVLDLSSFASIQTLQYKLVSRSLGEAIHATYAAFELCGGDALANVLLTLQ
;
A
#
# COMPACT_ATOMS: atom_id res chain seq x y z
N MET A 1 -4.69 -15.13 16.65
CA MET A 1 -4.29 -15.25 18.06
C MET A 1 -2.98 -14.54 18.36
N ARG A 2 -1.94 -14.58 17.51
CA ARG A 2 -0.74 -13.75 17.71
C ARG A 2 -1.07 -12.25 17.81
N ASP A 3 -1.82 -11.71 16.85
CA ASP A 3 -2.25 -10.30 16.90
C ASP A 3 -3.04 -9.94 18.18
N MET A 4 -3.83 -10.89 18.70
CA MET A 4 -4.56 -10.71 19.95
C MET A 4 -3.62 -10.73 21.16
N SER A 5 -2.63 -11.61 21.15
CA SER A 5 -1.59 -11.68 22.18
C SER A 5 -0.80 -10.37 22.24
N GLU A 6 -0.40 -9.85 21.08
CA GLU A 6 0.30 -8.55 20.96
C GLU A 6 -0.59 -7.40 21.42
N GLY A 7 -1.85 -7.34 20.99
CA GLY A 7 -2.76 -6.23 21.32
C GLY A 7 -3.29 -6.23 22.76
N THR A 8 -3.34 -7.38 23.43
CA THR A 8 -3.86 -7.50 24.81
C THR A 8 -2.76 -7.72 25.86
N GLY A 9 -1.54 -8.03 25.43
CA GLY A 9 -0.45 -8.48 26.32
C GLY A 9 -0.66 -9.89 26.90
N ILE A 10 -1.77 -10.57 26.59
CA ILE A 10 -2.06 -11.91 27.12
C ILE A 10 -1.17 -12.93 26.40
N PRO A 11 -0.44 -13.80 27.13
CA PRO A 11 0.39 -14.84 26.51
C PRO A 11 -0.41 -15.75 25.59
N LEU A 12 0.18 -16.10 24.44
CA LEU A 12 -0.45 -16.95 23.43
C LEU A 12 -0.97 -18.27 24.03
N GLY A 13 -0.19 -18.91 24.92
CA GLY A 13 -0.60 -20.15 25.60
C GLY A 13 -1.89 -19.99 26.42
N SER A 14 -2.07 -18.85 27.09
CA SER A 14 -3.30 -18.55 27.84
C SER A 14 -4.49 -18.35 26.92
N LEU A 15 -4.31 -17.65 25.80
CA LEU A 15 -5.37 -17.50 24.78
C LEU A 15 -5.79 -18.85 24.17
N HIS A 16 -4.81 -19.72 23.89
CA HIS A 16 -5.10 -21.07 23.39
C HIS A 16 -5.88 -21.92 24.41
N ARG A 17 -5.53 -21.83 25.70
CA ARG A 17 -6.28 -22.50 26.78
C ARG A 17 -7.70 -21.97 26.87
N ALA A 18 -7.89 -20.65 26.84
CA ALA A 18 -9.21 -20.01 26.89
C ALA A 18 -10.08 -20.38 25.67
N LEU A 19 -9.47 -20.51 24.48
CA LEU A 19 -10.16 -21.01 23.28
C LEU A 19 -10.57 -22.49 23.43
N LYS A 20 -9.71 -23.33 24.01
CA LYS A 20 -10.02 -24.76 24.24
C LYS A 20 -11.09 -24.96 25.31
N ALA A 21 -11.08 -24.12 26.35
CA ALA A 21 -12.07 -24.11 27.43
C ALA A 21 -13.43 -23.54 27.00
N GLY A 22 -13.55 -22.95 25.81
CA GLY A 22 -14.79 -22.36 25.29
C GLY A 22 -15.10 -20.95 25.80
N THR A 23 -14.26 -20.38 26.66
CA THR A 23 -14.35 -18.99 27.14
C THR A 23 -14.17 -17.99 26.00
N LEU A 24 -13.23 -18.27 25.10
CA LEU A 24 -13.11 -17.57 23.81
C LEU A 24 -13.72 -18.44 22.72
N GLN A 25 -14.56 -17.83 21.89
CA GLN A 25 -15.19 -18.48 20.75
C GLN A 25 -14.69 -17.86 19.45
N ARG A 26 -14.30 -18.72 18.51
CA ARG A 26 -13.87 -18.28 17.18
C ARG A 26 -15.07 -18.17 16.25
N ARG A 27 -15.44 -16.95 15.84
CA ARG A 27 -16.44 -16.70 14.80
C ARG A 27 -15.79 -16.19 13.52
N SER A 28 -16.51 -16.33 12.41
CA SER A 28 -16.07 -15.83 11.10
C SER A 28 -17.14 -14.94 10.50
N THR A 29 -16.80 -13.69 10.17
CA THR A 29 -17.69 -12.79 9.44
C THR A 29 -17.31 -12.81 7.96
N ARG A 30 -18.31 -12.99 7.09
CA ARG A 30 -18.12 -13.13 5.64
C ARG A 30 -18.88 -12.05 4.88
N ILE A 31 -18.24 -11.45 3.89
CA ILE A 31 -18.90 -10.59 2.90
C ILE A 31 -19.30 -11.46 1.71
N LYS A 32 -20.56 -11.34 1.28
CA LYS A 32 -21.10 -12.05 0.12
C LYS A 32 -21.39 -11.07 -1.02
N PRO A 33 -21.16 -11.46 -2.29
CA PRO A 33 -20.43 -12.65 -2.74
C PRO A 33 -18.92 -12.53 -2.47
N LEU A 34 -18.18 -13.64 -2.54
CA LEU A 34 -16.74 -13.66 -2.31
C LEU A 34 -15.94 -12.92 -3.41
N LEU A 35 -14.83 -12.27 -3.05
CA LEU A 35 -13.78 -11.78 -3.97
C LEU A 35 -13.26 -12.96 -4.78
N SER A 36 -13.31 -12.86 -6.11
CA SER A 36 -12.72 -13.84 -7.02
C SER A 36 -11.22 -13.59 -7.13
N ASP A 37 -10.46 -14.59 -7.57
CA ASP A 37 -9.00 -14.49 -7.71
C ASP A 37 -8.59 -13.38 -8.69
N THR A 38 -9.36 -13.18 -9.75
CA THR A 38 -9.24 -12.04 -10.69
C THR A 38 -9.32 -10.66 -10.02
N ASN A 39 -10.02 -10.54 -8.87
CA ASN A 39 -10.09 -9.29 -8.11
C ASN A 39 -8.92 -9.13 -7.12
N GLN A 40 -8.19 -10.21 -6.84
CA GLN A 40 -7.02 -10.22 -5.95
C GLN A 40 -5.72 -10.01 -6.74
N GLU A 41 -5.69 -10.38 -8.02
CA GLU A 41 -4.53 -10.22 -8.93
C GLU A 41 -4.31 -8.79 -9.42
N GLN A 42 -5.36 -7.97 -9.45
CA GLN A 42 -5.22 -6.57 -9.83
C GLN A 42 -4.56 -5.80 -8.67
N ARG A 43 -3.65 -4.86 -8.98
CA ARG A 43 -2.86 -4.01 -8.04
C ARG A 43 -3.73 -3.02 -7.24
N TRP A 44 -4.79 -3.54 -6.65
CA TRP A 44 -5.89 -2.85 -6.01
C TRP A 44 -5.93 -3.26 -4.54
N PHE A 45 -5.84 -2.27 -3.67
CA PHE A 45 -5.98 -2.46 -2.24
C PHE A 45 -7.46 -2.37 -1.89
N ASN A 46 -8.08 -3.53 -1.63
CA ASN A 46 -9.44 -3.59 -1.10
C ASN A 46 -9.44 -3.05 0.34
N ALA A 47 -10.43 -2.22 0.69
CA ALA A 47 -10.57 -1.74 2.07
C ALA A 47 -10.92 -2.86 3.05
N ASP A 48 -11.43 -4.00 2.55
CA ASP A 48 -11.77 -5.15 3.37
C ASP A 48 -11.59 -6.48 2.63
N LYS A 49 -11.56 -7.58 3.39
CA LYS A 49 -11.36 -8.95 2.89
C LYS A 49 -12.61 -9.81 3.03
N ASN A 50 -12.72 -10.85 2.23
CA ASN A 50 -13.88 -11.75 2.22
C ASN A 50 -14.28 -12.29 3.59
N VAL A 51 -13.29 -12.75 4.36
CA VAL A 51 -13.51 -13.44 5.62
C VAL A 51 -12.61 -12.82 6.69
N ARG A 52 -13.20 -12.39 7.81
CA ARG A 52 -12.45 -12.03 9.02
C ARG A 52 -12.74 -13.07 10.10
N LYS A 53 -11.69 -13.55 10.74
CA LYS A 53 -11.79 -14.37 11.94
C LYS A 53 -11.78 -13.42 13.13
N VAL A 54 -12.81 -13.51 13.97
CA VAL A 54 -12.96 -12.71 15.19
C VAL A 54 -13.06 -13.69 16.34
N TYR A 55 -12.48 -13.32 17.47
CA TYR A 55 -12.58 -14.08 18.71
C TYR A 55 -13.41 -13.26 19.68
N LEU A 56 -14.43 -13.88 20.24
CA LEU A 56 -15.45 -13.24 21.08
C LEU A 56 -15.55 -14.00 22.39
N THR A 57 -15.94 -13.33 23.46
CA THR A 57 -16.31 -14.02 24.70
C THR A 57 -17.74 -14.57 24.61
N ALA A 58 -18.12 -15.44 25.56
CA ALA A 58 -19.47 -16.00 25.58
C ALA A 58 -20.53 -14.89 25.74
N GLY A 59 -21.46 -14.79 24.78
CA GLY A 59 -22.53 -13.79 24.76
C GLY A 59 -22.24 -12.54 23.92
N GLU A 60 -21.01 -12.36 23.43
CA GLU A 60 -20.67 -11.28 22.51
C GLU A 60 -21.06 -11.65 21.06
N GLU A 61 -21.67 -10.70 20.36
CA GLU A 61 -21.93 -10.81 18.93
C GLU A 61 -20.87 -10.02 18.13
N PRO A 62 -20.44 -10.53 16.96
CA PRO A 62 -19.42 -9.87 16.17
C PRO A 62 -19.92 -8.52 15.67
N GLU A 63 -19.03 -7.53 15.65
CA GLU A 63 -19.34 -6.24 15.04
C GLU A 63 -19.79 -6.39 13.59
N GLN A 64 -20.80 -5.61 13.23
CA GLN A 64 -21.26 -5.51 11.86
C GLN A 64 -20.13 -4.94 10.98
N ARG A 65 -19.90 -5.59 9.84
CA ARG A 65 -18.94 -5.11 8.84
C ARG A 65 -19.42 -3.80 8.25
N ALA A 66 -18.49 -2.90 7.95
CA ALA A 66 -18.80 -1.62 7.31
C ALA A 66 -19.48 -1.79 5.94
N TRP A 67 -19.24 -2.90 5.26
CA TRP A 67 -19.82 -3.22 3.95
C TRP A 67 -20.58 -4.54 4.00
N SER A 68 -21.81 -4.51 3.50
CA SER A 68 -22.70 -5.67 3.41
C SER A 68 -22.41 -6.55 2.19
N SER A 69 -21.90 -5.96 1.10
CA SER A 69 -21.61 -6.66 -0.16
C SER A 69 -20.26 -6.26 -0.74
N LYS A 70 -19.62 -7.22 -1.41
CA LYS A 70 -18.35 -7.04 -2.14
C LYS A 70 -18.41 -5.88 -3.14
N ARG A 71 -19.59 -5.63 -3.74
CA ARG A 71 -19.78 -4.55 -4.72
C ARG A 71 -19.51 -3.17 -4.13
N PHE A 72 -19.66 -3.01 -2.83
CA PHE A 72 -19.48 -1.75 -2.12
C PHE A 72 -18.12 -1.60 -1.43
N ILE A 73 -17.29 -2.65 -1.43
CA ILE A 73 -15.93 -2.54 -0.86
C ILE A 73 -15.10 -1.66 -1.80
N PRO A 74 -14.65 -0.48 -1.34
CA PRO A 74 -13.84 0.37 -2.18
C PRO A 74 -12.48 -0.29 -2.44
N LYS A 75 -11.99 -0.09 -3.67
CA LYS A 75 -10.71 -0.59 -4.15
C LYS A 75 -9.85 0.58 -4.55
N VAL A 76 -8.70 0.71 -3.92
CA VAL A 76 -7.80 1.84 -4.14
C VAL A 76 -6.59 1.38 -4.92
N MET A 77 -6.32 2.06 -6.03
CA MET A 77 -5.05 1.93 -6.73
C MET A 77 -4.00 2.78 -6.05
N PHE A 78 -2.81 2.21 -5.84
CA PHE A 78 -1.66 2.96 -5.34
C PHE A 78 -0.53 2.92 -6.36
N LEU A 79 0.13 4.06 -6.53
CA LEU A 79 1.44 4.15 -7.12
C LEU A 79 2.47 4.07 -6.00
N ALA A 80 3.35 3.09 -6.01
CA ALA A 80 4.46 3.02 -5.07
C ALA A 80 5.79 3.20 -5.80
N ALA A 81 6.73 3.85 -5.13
CA ALA A 81 8.11 3.92 -5.54
C ALA A 81 8.98 3.37 -4.41
N VAL A 82 9.83 2.43 -4.79
CA VAL A 82 10.85 1.84 -3.92
C VAL A 82 12.17 1.85 -4.69
N ALA A 83 13.24 1.96 -3.94
CA ALA A 83 14.61 1.89 -4.40
C ALA A 83 15.35 0.82 -3.60
N ARG A 84 16.53 0.47 -4.06
CA ARG A 84 17.39 -0.45 -3.32
C ARG A 84 17.82 0.20 -2.00
N PRO A 85 17.67 -0.49 -0.85
CA PRO A 85 18.25 -0.03 0.40
C PRO A 85 19.76 0.13 0.25
N ARG A 86 20.29 1.28 0.69
CA ARG A 86 21.70 1.63 0.52
C ARG A 86 22.16 2.50 1.69
N HIS A 87 23.42 2.38 2.04
CA HIS A 87 24.08 3.28 2.96
C HIS A 87 24.43 4.59 2.23
N ASP A 88 24.08 5.73 2.82
CA ASP A 88 24.50 7.05 2.36
C ASP A 88 25.74 7.49 3.17
N PRO A 89 26.94 7.47 2.56
CA PRO A 89 28.18 7.78 3.28
C PRO A 89 28.33 9.28 3.62
N GLU A 90 27.61 10.19 2.93
CA GLU A 90 27.68 11.63 3.25
C GLU A 90 26.88 11.95 4.52
N ARG A 91 25.80 11.19 4.77
CA ARG A 91 24.91 11.40 5.92
C ARG A 91 25.10 10.39 7.04
N ASP A 92 25.88 9.34 6.80
CA ASP A 92 26.06 8.18 7.68
C ASP A 92 24.73 7.52 8.09
N ILE A 93 23.79 7.42 7.13
CA ILE A 93 22.45 6.87 7.36
C ILE A 93 22.17 5.73 6.38
N ASN A 94 21.60 4.63 6.90
CA ASN A 94 21.06 3.56 6.08
C ASN A 94 19.68 3.96 5.53
N VAL A 95 19.61 4.15 4.21
CA VAL A 95 18.36 4.43 3.50
C VAL A 95 17.65 3.10 3.26
N ASP A 96 16.46 2.94 3.82
CA ASP A 96 15.60 1.75 3.75
C ASP A 96 14.98 1.46 2.37
N GLY A 97 15.24 2.31 1.37
CA GLY A 97 14.71 2.17 0.01
C GLY A 97 13.25 2.59 -0.19
N LYS A 98 12.47 2.90 0.85
CA LYS A 98 11.05 3.27 0.71
C LYS A 98 10.88 4.71 0.23
N ILE A 99 10.60 4.98 -1.04
CA ILE A 99 10.47 6.37 -1.51
C ILE A 99 9.10 6.95 -1.14
N GLY A 100 8.04 6.18 -1.39
CA GLY A 100 6.68 6.59 -1.05
C GLY A 100 5.62 5.74 -1.72
N ILE A 101 4.39 5.94 -1.26
CA ILE A 101 3.18 5.34 -1.83
C ILE A 101 2.14 6.45 -2.00
N TRP A 102 1.39 6.45 -3.10
CA TRP A 102 0.44 7.51 -3.43
C TRP A 102 -0.86 6.89 -3.94
N PRO A 103 -2.01 7.14 -3.28
CA PRO A 103 -3.30 6.68 -3.77
C PRO A 103 -3.68 7.46 -5.03
N ILE A 104 -4.21 6.76 -6.03
CA ILE A 104 -4.74 7.36 -7.24
C ILE A 104 -6.20 7.74 -6.95
N VAL A 105 -6.36 8.95 -6.39
CA VAL A 105 -7.64 9.53 -6.01
C VAL A 105 -7.67 11.02 -6.28
N GLU A 106 -8.87 11.57 -6.39
CA GLU A 106 -9.11 13.02 -6.37
C GLU A 106 -9.89 13.39 -5.11
N PHE A 107 -9.48 14.46 -4.44
CA PHE A 107 -10.20 14.97 -3.27
C PHE A 107 -11.25 15.97 -3.76
N LEU A 108 -12.52 15.57 -3.65
CA LEU A 108 -13.65 16.38 -4.08
C LEU A 108 -14.53 16.71 -2.88
N PRO A 109 -15.15 17.91 -2.83
CA PRO A 109 -16.08 18.24 -1.77
C PRO A 109 -17.31 17.31 -1.83
N ALA A 110 -17.74 16.82 -0.67
CA ALA A 110 -18.91 15.96 -0.57
C ALA A 110 -20.18 16.72 -0.99
N VAL A 111 -20.87 16.23 -2.02
CA VAL A 111 -22.09 16.86 -2.55
C VAL A 111 -23.25 16.81 -1.56
N ARG A 112 -23.36 15.73 -0.77
CA ARG A 112 -24.44 15.52 0.20
C ARG A 112 -23.86 15.26 1.57
N SER A 113 -24.52 15.77 2.60
CA SER A 113 -24.27 15.36 3.97
C SER A 113 -24.67 13.91 4.18
N SER A 114 -23.91 13.20 5.02
CA SER A 114 -24.27 11.89 5.54
C SER A 114 -23.82 11.80 6.99
N ARG A 115 -24.23 10.73 7.67
CA ARG A 115 -23.90 10.50 9.10
C ARG A 115 -22.40 10.62 9.40
N ASN A 116 -21.55 10.28 8.44
CA ASN A 116 -20.09 10.22 8.63
C ASN A 116 -19.35 11.36 7.92
N ARG A 117 -20.04 12.28 7.23
CA ARG A 117 -19.41 13.41 6.52
C ARG A 117 -20.38 14.56 6.26
N PRO A 118 -20.08 15.79 6.69
CA PRO A 118 -20.87 16.97 6.31
C PRO A 118 -20.70 17.28 4.81
N ALA A 119 -21.69 17.96 4.22
CA ALA A 119 -21.54 18.47 2.85
C ALA A 119 -20.36 19.46 2.78
N GLY A 120 -19.61 19.44 1.69
CA GLY A 120 -18.43 20.28 1.49
C GLY A 120 -17.11 19.69 2.02
N SER A 121 -17.13 18.65 2.86
CA SER A 121 -15.88 18.01 3.30
C SER A 121 -15.12 17.38 2.13
N LEU A 122 -13.79 17.55 2.05
CA LEU A 122 -12.98 16.92 1.01
C LEU A 122 -12.93 15.40 1.23
N VAL A 123 -13.47 14.65 0.26
CA VAL A 123 -13.50 13.19 0.28
C VAL A 123 -12.68 12.65 -0.89
N PRO A 124 -11.84 11.63 -0.65
CA PRO A 124 -11.17 10.94 -1.75
C PRO A 124 -12.21 10.24 -2.65
N THR A 125 -12.06 10.41 -3.95
CA THR A 125 -12.87 9.79 -5.00
C THR A 125 -11.96 8.97 -5.89
N LEU A 126 -12.39 7.75 -6.23
CA LEU A 126 -11.59 6.83 -7.04
C LEU A 126 -11.48 7.35 -8.48
N VAL A 127 -10.25 7.34 -9.01
CA VAL A 127 -9.95 7.76 -10.39
C VAL A 127 -9.36 6.58 -11.14
N ASN A 128 -9.81 6.39 -12.38
CA ASN A 128 -9.22 5.37 -13.25
C ASN A 128 -7.80 5.78 -13.66
N LEU A 129 -6.84 4.88 -13.50
CA LEU A 129 -5.47 5.11 -13.92
C LEU A 129 -5.40 5.05 -15.45
N ASN A 130 -5.02 6.18 -16.06
CA ASN A 130 -4.65 6.25 -17.47
C ASN A 130 -3.21 6.78 -17.59
N ALA A 131 -2.67 6.76 -18.82
CA ALA A 131 -1.29 7.19 -19.07
C ALA A 131 -1.03 8.65 -18.62
N ALA A 132 -2.01 9.55 -18.77
CA ALA A 132 -1.87 10.96 -18.40
C ALA A 132 -1.84 11.17 -16.87
N VAL A 133 -2.76 10.52 -16.14
CA VAL A 133 -2.80 10.54 -14.68
C VAL A 133 -1.51 9.92 -14.14
N TYR A 134 -1.08 8.79 -14.68
CA TYR A 134 0.18 8.15 -14.29
C TYR A 134 1.37 9.11 -14.48
N ARG A 135 1.51 9.70 -15.67
CA ARG A 135 2.57 10.66 -15.99
C ARG A 135 2.57 11.84 -15.02
N LYS A 136 1.38 12.41 -14.72
CA LYS A 136 1.22 13.50 -13.75
C LYS A 136 1.74 13.09 -12.38
N TYR A 137 1.38 11.92 -11.87
CA TYR A 137 1.83 11.44 -10.56
C TYR A 137 3.35 11.23 -10.52
N VAL A 138 3.94 10.66 -11.57
CA VAL A 138 5.40 10.46 -11.60
C VAL A 138 6.15 11.79 -11.56
N ILE A 139 5.74 12.76 -12.37
CA ILE A 139 6.40 14.07 -12.45
C ILE A 139 6.19 14.88 -11.17
N THR A 140 4.97 14.90 -10.62
CA THR A 140 4.59 15.81 -9.53
C THR A 140 4.79 15.23 -8.14
N ARG A 141 4.86 13.89 -7.99
CA ARG A 141 4.98 13.21 -6.70
C ARG A 141 6.25 12.37 -6.60
N VAL A 142 6.43 11.43 -7.53
CA VAL A 142 7.50 10.41 -7.44
C VAL A 142 8.87 11.06 -7.57
N ILE A 143 9.12 11.80 -8.65
CA ILE A 143 10.44 12.39 -8.92
C ILE A 143 10.86 13.39 -7.84
N PRO A 144 9.99 14.32 -7.38
CA PRO A 144 10.31 15.18 -6.26
C PRO A 144 10.65 14.39 -4.98
N ALA A 145 9.92 13.32 -4.67
CA ALA A 145 10.19 12.48 -3.51
C ALA A 145 11.53 11.73 -3.64
N ILE A 146 11.86 11.24 -4.84
CA ILE A 146 13.17 10.65 -5.14
C ILE A 146 14.27 11.67 -4.87
N LYS A 147 14.16 12.86 -5.47
CA LYS A 147 15.16 13.92 -5.29
C LYS A 147 15.31 14.19 -3.79
N LEU A 148 14.21 14.50 -3.09
CA LEU A 148 14.24 14.78 -1.65
C LEU A 148 14.92 13.70 -0.83
N LYS A 149 14.62 12.42 -1.07
CA LYS A 149 15.16 11.30 -0.32
C LYS A 149 16.65 11.06 -0.60
N PHE A 150 17.10 11.30 -1.83
CA PHE A 150 18.46 11.04 -2.29
C PHE A 150 19.29 12.32 -2.57
N HIS A 151 18.90 13.48 -2.02
CA HIS A 151 19.66 14.72 -2.14
C HIS A 151 21.07 14.54 -1.53
N THR A 152 22.10 14.46 -2.37
CA THR A 152 23.51 14.54 -1.95
C THR A 152 24.06 15.91 -2.30
N ALA A 153 25.06 16.38 -1.56
CA ALA A 153 25.59 17.75 -1.72
C ALA A 153 26.12 18.01 -3.14
N ASN A 154 26.52 16.96 -3.86
CA ASN A 154 27.10 17.06 -5.19
C ASN A 154 26.32 16.36 -6.32
N ASN A 155 25.16 15.74 -6.08
CA ASN A 155 24.42 14.89 -7.05
C ASN A 155 25.26 13.80 -7.78
N ALA A 156 26.56 13.70 -7.49
CA ALA A 156 27.55 12.89 -8.18
C ALA A 156 27.42 11.40 -7.82
N LEU A 157 26.79 11.09 -6.68
CA LEU A 157 26.57 9.71 -6.26
C LEU A 157 25.43 9.02 -7.03
N TYR A 158 24.48 9.79 -7.55
CA TYR A 158 23.25 9.25 -8.16
C TYR A 158 22.90 9.92 -9.50
N PRO A 159 23.81 9.91 -10.49
CA PRO A 159 23.61 10.63 -11.76
C PRO A 159 22.47 10.03 -12.60
N SER A 160 22.11 8.75 -12.40
CA SER A 160 21.06 8.08 -13.15
C SER A 160 20.15 7.22 -12.28
N MET A 161 18.83 7.45 -12.37
CA MET A 161 17.81 6.58 -11.77
C MET A 161 17.01 5.85 -12.84
N THR A 162 16.78 4.56 -12.62
CA THR A 162 15.93 3.73 -13.49
C THR A 162 14.57 3.51 -12.87
N ILE A 163 13.50 3.89 -13.58
CA ILE A 163 12.13 3.59 -13.20
C ILE A 163 11.68 2.37 -14.00
N GLN A 164 11.39 1.26 -13.31
CA GLN A 164 10.84 0.05 -13.92
C GLN A 164 9.32 0.12 -13.94
N HIS A 165 8.70 -0.03 -15.10
CA HIS A 165 7.24 0.06 -15.21
C HIS A 165 6.66 -0.83 -16.33
N PRO A 166 5.48 -1.46 -16.11
CA PRO A 166 4.80 -2.25 -17.14
C PRO A 166 4.14 -1.45 -18.27
N MET A 167 3.96 -0.13 -18.12
CA MET A 167 3.22 0.69 -19.08
C MET A 167 4.18 1.57 -19.89
N VAL A 168 4.04 1.60 -21.22
CA VAL A 168 4.78 2.50 -22.12
C VAL A 168 4.18 3.92 -22.05
N ALA A 169 3.97 4.43 -20.83
CA ALA A 169 3.24 5.68 -20.57
C ALA A 169 4.16 6.89 -20.33
N LEU A 170 5.48 6.68 -20.25
CA LEU A 170 6.48 7.72 -20.02
C LEU A 170 7.44 7.80 -21.21
N PRO A 171 7.13 8.60 -22.26
CA PRO A 171 8.09 8.83 -23.34
C PRO A 171 9.32 9.55 -22.78
N THR A 172 10.51 9.17 -23.23
CA THR A 172 11.81 9.72 -22.80
C THR A 172 11.85 11.25 -22.79
N LEU A 173 11.19 11.90 -23.76
CA LEU A 173 11.06 13.35 -23.84
C LEU A 173 10.43 13.99 -22.59
N THR A 174 9.50 13.28 -21.94
CA THR A 174 8.88 13.73 -20.69
C THR A 174 9.88 13.81 -19.55
N LEU A 175 10.81 12.85 -19.49
CA LEU A 175 11.79 12.76 -18.42
C LEU A 175 12.92 13.78 -18.57
N ARG A 176 13.14 14.30 -19.79
CA ARG A 176 14.13 15.34 -20.03
C ARG A 176 13.82 16.62 -19.25
N GLY A 177 12.56 17.00 -19.12
CA GLY A 177 12.16 18.21 -18.38
C GLY A 177 12.35 18.12 -16.85
N VAL A 178 12.43 16.90 -16.31
CA VAL A 178 12.63 16.64 -14.88
C VAL A 178 14.05 16.18 -14.53
N SER A 179 14.83 15.84 -15.56
CA SER A 179 16.26 15.53 -15.51
C SER A 179 17.08 16.82 -15.47
N THR A 180 16.93 17.55 -14.37
CA THR A 180 17.59 18.83 -14.11
C THR A 180 18.52 18.72 -12.91
N ASN A 181 19.47 19.65 -12.79
CA ASN A 181 20.42 19.74 -11.69
C ASN A 181 21.29 18.47 -11.55
N GLY A 182 21.77 17.90 -12.66
CA GLY A 182 22.62 16.70 -12.64
C GLY A 182 21.88 15.36 -12.47
N TRP A 183 20.55 15.39 -12.30
CA TRP A 183 19.74 14.17 -12.30
C TRP A 183 19.42 13.69 -13.70
N THR A 184 19.61 12.41 -13.98
CA THR A 184 19.14 11.75 -15.21
C THR A 184 18.13 10.67 -14.85
N PHE A 185 16.92 10.75 -15.39
CA PHE A 185 15.90 9.70 -15.21
C PHE A 185 15.74 8.88 -16.49
N VAL A 186 15.88 7.57 -16.37
CA VAL A 186 15.69 6.61 -17.46
C VAL A 186 14.52 5.68 -17.10
N VAL A 187 13.65 5.39 -18.06
CA VAL A 187 12.61 4.36 -17.88
C VAL A 187 13.07 3.07 -18.52
N ARG A 188 12.94 1.97 -17.79
CA ARG A 188 13.01 0.62 -18.35
C ARG A 188 11.61 0.04 -18.39
N CYS A 189 11.15 -0.30 -19.58
CA CYS A 189 9.91 -1.04 -19.75
C CYS A 189 10.11 -2.47 -19.24
N GLN A 190 9.18 -2.92 -18.39
CA GLN A 190 9.10 -4.31 -18.00
C GLN A 190 8.55 -5.13 -19.17
N ARG A 191 9.01 -6.38 -19.33
CA ARG A 191 8.43 -7.28 -20.33
C ARG A 191 6.93 -7.52 -20.02
N PRO A 192 6.07 -7.58 -21.04
CA PRO A 192 4.67 -7.93 -20.84
C PRO A 192 4.53 -9.26 -20.09
N ASN A 193 3.57 -9.34 -19.17
CA ASN A 193 3.24 -10.56 -18.41
C ASN A 193 4.38 -11.17 -17.58
N SER A 194 5.34 -10.37 -17.12
CA SER A 194 6.42 -10.85 -16.23
C SER A 194 6.35 -10.24 -14.82
N PRO A 195 5.27 -10.46 -14.04
CA PRO A 195 5.10 -9.87 -12.70
C PRO A 195 6.16 -10.35 -11.70
N ASP A 196 6.74 -11.53 -11.94
CA ASP A 196 7.89 -12.10 -11.25
C ASP A 196 9.16 -11.22 -11.36
N LEU A 197 9.23 -10.31 -12.31
CA LEU A 197 10.35 -9.37 -12.45
C LEU A 197 10.09 -8.02 -11.76
N ASN A 198 8.98 -7.87 -11.03
CA ASN A 198 8.65 -6.64 -10.30
C ASN A 198 8.74 -6.83 -8.78
N VAL A 199 9.72 -6.15 -8.19
CA VAL A 199 9.99 -6.08 -6.75
C VAL A 199 8.73 -5.77 -5.93
N LEU A 200 7.87 -4.87 -6.43
CA LEU A 200 6.66 -4.45 -5.74
C LEU A 200 5.59 -5.54 -5.69
N ASP A 201 5.45 -6.29 -6.79
CA ASP A 201 4.45 -7.36 -6.92
C ASP A 201 4.88 -8.59 -6.09
N LEU A 202 6.19 -8.90 -6.05
CA LEU A 202 6.72 -10.07 -5.34
C LEU A 202 6.67 -9.97 -3.80
N SER A 203 6.70 -8.77 -3.22
CA SER A 203 6.97 -8.67 -1.77
C SER A 203 6.23 -7.56 -1.03
N SER A 204 6.16 -6.37 -1.62
CA SER A 204 5.77 -5.17 -0.89
C SER A 204 4.25 -5.07 -0.80
N PHE A 205 3.52 -5.26 -1.90
CA PHE A 205 2.08 -5.07 -1.90
C PHE A 205 1.31 -6.11 -1.09
N ALA A 206 1.69 -7.39 -1.16
CA ALA A 206 1.05 -8.44 -0.36
C ALA A 206 1.23 -8.20 1.15
N SER A 207 2.43 -7.78 1.55
CA SER A 207 2.76 -7.46 2.95
C SER A 207 1.98 -6.25 3.45
N ILE A 208 2.00 -5.15 2.68
CA ILE A 208 1.25 -3.93 3.01
C ILE A 208 -0.25 -4.23 3.11
N GLN A 209 -0.81 -4.99 2.18
CA GLN A 209 -2.24 -5.31 2.19
C GLN A 209 -2.61 -6.19 3.39
N THR A 210 -1.73 -7.13 3.77
CA THR A 210 -1.92 -7.95 4.97
C THR A 210 -1.93 -7.11 6.24
N LEU A 211 -1.00 -6.15 6.36
CA LEU A 211 -0.94 -5.20 7.47
C LEU A 211 -2.13 -4.25 7.48
N GLN A 212 -2.53 -3.73 6.33
CA GLN A 212 -3.71 -2.88 6.17
C GLN A 212 -4.96 -3.59 6.70
N TYR A 213 -5.14 -4.89 6.43
CA TYR A 213 -6.29 -5.65 6.95
C TYR A 213 -6.29 -5.84 8.47
N LYS A 214 -5.18 -5.59 9.18
CA LYS A 214 -5.20 -5.54 10.65
C LYS A 214 -6.00 -4.33 11.16
N LEU A 215 -6.03 -3.25 10.39
CA LEU A 215 -6.87 -2.09 10.66
C LEU A 215 -8.28 -2.32 10.08
N VAL A 216 -9.30 -1.90 10.82
CA VAL A 216 -10.69 -1.92 10.36
C VAL A 216 -10.96 -0.56 9.73
N SER A 217 -11.03 -0.53 8.41
CA SER A 217 -11.48 0.66 7.68
C SER A 217 -13.00 0.63 7.54
N ARG A 218 -13.65 1.78 7.65
CA ARG A 218 -15.09 1.99 7.40
C ARG A 218 -15.35 3.01 6.31
N SER A 219 -14.30 3.66 5.82
CA SER A 219 -14.34 4.64 4.74
C SER A 219 -13.15 4.47 3.79
N LEU A 220 -13.26 5.05 2.59
CA LEU A 220 -12.14 5.09 1.63
C LEU A 220 -10.94 5.86 2.21
N GLY A 221 -11.18 6.94 2.96
CA GLY A 221 -10.12 7.69 3.64
C GLY A 221 -9.39 6.87 4.70
N GLU A 222 -10.12 6.11 5.51
CA GLU A 222 -9.52 5.18 6.48
C GLU A 222 -8.77 4.03 5.81
N ALA A 223 -9.23 3.55 4.66
CA ALA A 223 -8.50 2.53 3.90
C ALA A 223 -7.15 3.09 3.41
N ILE A 224 -7.14 4.33 2.91
CA ILE A 224 -5.91 5.02 2.50
C ILE A 224 -4.98 5.22 3.69
N HIS A 225 -5.51 5.67 4.82
CA HIS A 225 -4.72 5.87 6.04
C HIS A 225 -4.13 4.56 6.56
N ALA A 226 -4.92 3.47 6.54
CA ALA A 226 -4.45 2.14 6.91
C ALA A 226 -3.33 1.64 6.00
N THR A 227 -3.42 1.92 4.69
CA THR A 227 -2.33 1.58 3.74
C THR A 227 -1.07 2.39 4.02
N TYR A 228 -1.18 3.68 4.35
CA TYR A 228 -0.02 4.48 4.75
C TYR A 228 0.64 3.94 6.01
N ALA A 229 -0.14 3.66 7.06
CA ALA A 229 0.38 3.07 8.29
C ALA A 229 1.06 1.70 8.01
N ALA A 230 0.46 0.87 7.17
CA ALA A 230 1.03 -0.39 6.75
C ALA A 230 2.33 -0.24 5.95
N PHE A 231 2.44 0.77 5.09
CA PHE A 231 3.66 1.07 4.34
C PHE A 231 4.82 1.50 5.25
N GLU A 232 4.54 2.30 6.28
CA GLU A 232 5.54 2.69 7.27
C GLU A 232 6.01 1.50 8.11
N LEU A 233 5.08 0.63 8.51
CA LEU A 233 5.39 -0.59 9.27
C LEU A 233 6.12 -1.66 8.45
N CYS A 234 5.98 -1.65 7.12
CA CYS A 234 6.70 -2.59 6.26
C CYS A 234 8.20 -2.27 6.31
N GLY A 235 9.00 -3.19 6.86
CA GLY A 235 10.44 -2.98 7.09
C GLY A 235 11.27 -2.99 5.80
N GLY A 236 12.35 -2.20 5.78
CA GLY A 236 13.30 -2.13 4.66
C GLY A 236 14.07 -3.43 4.41
N ASP A 237 14.25 -4.27 5.43
CA ASP A 237 14.98 -5.53 5.33
C ASP A 237 14.27 -6.54 4.43
N ALA A 238 12.93 -6.59 4.47
CA ALA A 238 12.13 -7.43 3.59
C ALA A 238 12.29 -7.00 2.12
N LEU A 239 12.37 -5.68 1.88
CA LEU A 239 12.62 -5.12 0.55
C LEU A 239 14.03 -5.44 0.06
N ALA A 240 15.04 -5.36 0.94
CA ALA A 240 16.42 -5.72 0.62
C ALA A 240 16.54 -7.17 0.16
N ASN A 241 15.93 -8.11 0.90
CA ASN A 241 15.98 -9.54 0.60
C ASN A 241 15.36 -9.86 -0.77
N VAL A 242 14.25 -9.22 -1.13
CA VAL A 242 13.57 -9.46 -2.41
C VAL A 242 14.35 -8.86 -3.58
N LEU A 243 15.00 -7.72 -3.37
CA LEU A 243 15.88 -7.15 -4.38
C LEU A 243 17.12 -8.00 -4.64
N LEU A 244 17.64 -8.70 -3.61
CA LEU A 244 18.76 -9.64 -3.79
C LEU A 244 18.35 -10.86 -4.62
N THR A 245 17.10 -11.31 -4.53
CA THR A 245 16.60 -12.44 -5.34
C THR A 245 16.39 -12.13 -6.82
N LEU A 246 16.43 -10.85 -7.21
CA LEU A 246 16.23 -10.39 -8.60
C LEU A 246 17.54 -10.00 -9.31
N GLN A 247 18.69 -10.30 -8.72
CA GLN A 247 20.03 -10.09 -9.30
C GLN A 247 20.44 -11.27 -10.19
#